data_AF-A0A3D8JZZ0-F1
#
_entry.id   AF-A0A3D8JZZ0-F1
#
_cell.length_a   1.000
_cell.length_b   1.000
_cell.length_c   1.000
_cell.angle_alpha   90.00
_cell.angle_beta   90.00
_cell.angle_gamma   90.00
#
_symmetry.space_group_name_H-M   'P 1'
#
loop_
_entity.id
_entity.type
_entity.pdbx_description
1 polymer ?
#
loop_
_entity_poly.entity_id
_entity_poly.type
_entity_poly.pdbx_seq_one_letter_code
_entity_poly.pdbx_strand_id
1 'polypeptide(L)'
;MTDGFKPFPTAIDIAAESKEKDGTHPLASVEGTDWHLEFELIDPFIATRKELEELWESAPNRRAQDWLTGIMDTRRMYAVVTGNPF
;
A
#
# COMPACT_ATOMS: atom_id res chain seq x y z
N MET A 1 -22.33 24.38 24.28
CA MET A 1 -21.99 24.19 22.85
C MET A 1 -20.57 23.67 22.81
N THR A 2 -20.39 22.36 22.95
CA THR A 2 -19.10 21.70 22.78
C THR A 2 -18.97 21.37 21.30
N ASP A 3 -18.01 21.99 20.63
CA ASP A 3 -17.69 21.72 19.24
C ASP A 3 -17.61 20.21 18.99
N GLY A 4 -18.33 19.77 17.97
CA GLY A 4 -18.48 18.37 17.58
C GLY A 4 -17.17 17.76 17.12
N PHE A 5 -16.35 17.32 18.07
CA PHE A 5 -15.20 16.47 17.79
C PHE A 5 -15.71 15.13 17.26
N LYS A 6 -15.84 15.03 15.93
CA LYS A 6 -16.04 13.75 15.27
C LYS A 6 -14.71 13.00 15.37
N PRO A 7 -14.66 11.79 15.97
CA PRO A 7 -13.45 11.00 16.00
C PRO A 7 -12.91 10.85 14.58
N PHE A 8 -11.59 10.84 14.42
CA PHE A 8 -10.98 10.49 13.15
C PHE A 8 -11.49 9.11 12.73
N PRO A 9 -11.79 8.91 11.43
CA PRO A 9 -12.26 7.62 10.95
C PRO A 9 -11.22 6.56 11.29
N THR A 10 -11.69 5.45 11.83
CA THR A 10 -10.83 4.31 12.12
C THR A 10 -10.33 3.68 10.82
N ALA A 11 -9.30 2.86 10.88
CA ALA A 11 -8.85 2.11 9.70
C ALA A 11 -9.98 1.26 9.08
N ILE A 12 -10.93 0.80 9.91
CA ILE A 12 -12.12 0.06 9.48
C ILE A 12 -13.08 0.97 8.71
N ASP A 13 -13.31 2.19 9.22
CA ASP A 13 -14.18 3.17 8.56
C ASP A 13 -13.60 3.60 7.20
N ILE A 14 -12.28 3.82 7.14
CA ILE A 14 -11.57 4.13 5.89
C ILE A 14 -11.70 2.98 4.88
N ALA A 15 -11.53 1.73 5.33
CA ALA A 15 -11.66 0.57 4.47
C ALA A 15 -13.10 0.36 3.96
N ALA A 16 -14.10 0.65 4.78
CA ALA A 16 -15.51 0.59 4.40
C ALA A 16 -15.88 1.71 3.40
N GLU A 17 -15.45 2.95 3.66
CA GLU A 17 -15.66 4.08 2.73
C GLU A 17 -14.93 3.89 1.39
N SER A 18 -13.76 3.23 1.42
CA SER A 18 -13.04 2.87 0.19
C SER A 18 -13.76 1.79 -0.62
N LYS A 19 -14.56 0.91 0.00
CA LYS A 19 -15.37 -0.08 -0.72
C LYS A 19 -16.57 0.53 -1.44
N GLU A 20 -17.14 1.61 -0.91
CA GLU A 20 -18.30 2.29 -1.52
C GLU A 20 -17.91 3.26 -2.65
N LYS A 21 -16.67 3.74 -2.67
CA LYS A 21 -16.12 4.49 -3.79
C LYS A 21 -15.64 3.52 -4.85
N ASP A 22 -16.54 3.17 -5.76
CA ASP A 22 -16.27 2.35 -6.94
C ASP A 22 -15.28 3.07 -7.87
N GLY A 23 -14.01 2.95 -7.52
CA GLY A 23 -12.85 3.33 -8.30
C GLY A 23 -11.96 2.11 -8.27
N THR A 24 -11.93 1.38 -9.39
CA THR A 24 -11.23 0.10 -9.57
C THR A 24 -9.89 0.11 -8.83
N HIS A 25 -9.63 -0.95 -8.03
CA HIS A 25 -8.38 -1.12 -7.28
C HIS A 25 -7.18 -0.63 -8.11
N PRO A 26 -6.20 0.10 -7.56
CA PRO A 26 -5.10 0.66 -8.36
C PRO A 26 -4.36 -0.38 -9.21
N LEU A 27 -4.32 -1.64 -8.73
CA LEU A 27 -3.73 -2.77 -9.42
C LEU A 27 -4.72 -3.56 -10.31
N ALA A 28 -6.00 -3.18 -10.40
CA ALA A 28 -6.97 -3.88 -11.25
C ALA A 28 -6.55 -3.93 -12.72
N SER A 29 -5.82 -2.92 -13.20
CA SER A 29 -5.27 -2.91 -14.57
C SER A 29 -4.17 -3.94 -14.83
N VAL A 30 -3.60 -4.53 -13.77
CA VAL A 30 -2.51 -5.50 -13.84
C VAL A 30 -2.90 -6.84 -13.21
N GLU A 31 -4.13 -6.99 -12.76
CA GLU A 31 -4.63 -8.19 -12.11
C GLU A 31 -4.46 -9.42 -13.03
N GLY A 32 -3.91 -10.50 -12.47
CA GLY A 32 -3.66 -11.74 -13.21
C GLY A 32 -2.45 -11.72 -14.15
N THR A 33 -1.70 -10.61 -14.23
CA THR A 33 -0.40 -10.59 -14.92
C THR A 33 0.69 -11.24 -14.08
N ASP A 34 1.77 -11.69 -14.71
CA ASP A 34 2.92 -12.30 -14.01
C ASP A 34 3.49 -11.36 -12.93
N TRP A 35 3.59 -10.06 -13.23
CA TRP A 35 4.02 -9.05 -12.27
C TRP A 35 3.10 -8.97 -11.05
N HIS A 36 1.78 -9.01 -11.27
CA HIS A 36 0.81 -8.97 -10.17
C HIS A 36 0.86 -10.24 -9.32
N LEU A 37 1.08 -11.40 -9.94
CA LEU A 37 1.27 -12.65 -9.22
C LEU A 37 2.55 -12.64 -8.38
N GLU A 38 3.63 -12.04 -8.89
CA GLU A 38 4.87 -11.83 -8.13
C GLU A 38 4.64 -10.87 -6.95
N PHE A 39 3.92 -9.76 -7.19
CA PHE A 39 3.52 -8.81 -6.14
C PHE A 39 2.74 -9.49 -5.01
N GLU A 40 1.78 -10.38 -5.32
CA GLU A 40 0.98 -11.11 -4.32
C GLU A 40 1.81 -12.03 -3.40
N LEU A 41 3.03 -12.39 -3.82
CA LEU A 41 3.94 -13.20 -3.00
C LEU A 41 4.78 -12.36 -2.03
N ILE A 42 4.78 -11.04 -2.18
CA ILE A 42 5.54 -10.13 -1.32
C ILE A 42 4.75 -9.84 -0.05
N ASP A 43 5.29 -10.23 1.10
CA ASP A 43 4.84 -9.70 2.39
C ASP A 43 5.50 -8.33 2.62
N PRO A 44 4.72 -7.21 2.63
CA PRO A 44 5.26 -5.88 2.82
C PRO A 44 6.11 -5.75 4.09
N PHE A 45 5.79 -6.48 5.17
CA PHE A 45 6.46 -6.36 6.47
C PHE A 45 7.80 -7.10 6.55
N ILE A 46 8.05 -8.03 5.64
CA ILE A 46 9.25 -8.87 5.65
C ILE A 46 10.15 -8.53 4.46
N ALA A 47 9.58 -8.11 3.34
CA ALA A 47 10.32 -7.76 2.14
C ALA A 47 11.41 -6.72 2.42
N THR A 48 12.58 -6.99 1.86
CA THR A 48 13.70 -6.08 1.90
C THR A 48 13.42 -4.87 1.02
N ARG A 49 14.07 -3.76 1.33
CA ARG A 49 14.01 -2.57 0.48
C ARG A 49 14.37 -2.86 -0.98
N LYS A 50 15.39 -3.70 -1.20
CA LYS A 50 15.87 -4.05 -2.54
C LYS A 50 14.81 -4.81 -3.35
N GLU A 51 14.16 -5.80 -2.75
CA GLU A 51 13.09 -6.57 -3.42
C GLU A 51 11.93 -5.66 -3.84
N LEU A 52 11.56 -4.70 -2.99
CA LEU A 52 10.51 -3.73 -3.30
C LEU A 52 10.94 -2.73 -4.39
N GLU A 53 12.20 -2.30 -4.38
CA GLU A 53 12.76 -1.43 -5.43
C GLU A 53 12.82 -2.17 -6.78
N GLU A 54 13.25 -3.44 -6.80
CA GLU A 54 13.27 -4.27 -8.02
C GLU A 54 11.85 -4.49 -8.59
N LEU A 55 10.87 -4.79 -7.74
CA LEU A 55 9.48 -4.92 -8.19
C LEU A 55 8.90 -3.57 -8.67
N TRP A 56 9.34 -2.46 -8.08
CA TRP A 56 8.92 -1.11 -8.49
C TRP A 56 9.49 -0.73 -9.86
N GLU A 57 10.74 -1.10 -10.13
CA GLU A 57 11.39 -0.89 -11.44
C GLU A 57 10.75 -1.73 -12.55
N SER A 58 10.27 -2.94 -12.22
CA SER A 58 9.61 -3.83 -13.17
C SER A 58 8.11 -3.55 -13.36
N ALA A 59 7.55 -2.61 -12.61
CA ALA A 59 6.12 -2.31 -12.62
C ALA A 59 5.62 -1.90 -14.02
N PRO A 60 4.53 -2.51 -14.52
CA PRO A 60 4.08 -2.35 -15.91
C PRO A 60 3.43 -0.98 -16.18
N ASN A 61 3.05 -0.24 -15.13
CA ASN A 61 2.48 1.08 -15.27
C ASN A 61 2.69 1.94 -14.01
N ARG A 62 2.40 3.23 -14.15
CA ARG A 62 2.58 4.22 -13.10
C ARG A 62 1.74 3.95 -11.85
N ARG A 63 0.52 3.41 -11.99
CA ARG A 63 -0.35 3.13 -10.83
C ARG A 63 0.24 2.03 -9.95
N ALA A 64 0.82 1.00 -10.56
CA ALA A 64 1.55 -0.05 -9.85
C ALA A 64 2.79 0.50 -9.11
N GLN A 65 3.53 1.41 -9.75
CA GLN A 65 4.65 2.10 -9.11
C GLN A 65 4.21 2.95 -7.91
N ASP A 66 3.15 3.73 -8.06
CA ASP A 66 2.64 4.59 -6.99
C ASP A 66 2.14 3.74 -5.80
N TRP A 67 1.53 2.59 -6.07
CA TRP A 67 1.13 1.63 -5.04
C TRP A 67 2.32 1.09 -4.24
N LEU A 68 3.37 0.61 -4.91
CA LEU A 68 4.59 0.15 -4.25
C LEU A 68 5.31 1.25 -3.49
N THR A 69 5.23 2.50 -3.97
CA THR A 69 5.75 3.66 -3.25
C THR A 69 5.06 3.81 -1.89
N GLY A 70 3.73 3.66 -1.85
CA GLY A 70 2.97 3.67 -0.60
C GLY A 70 3.38 2.56 0.38
N ILE A 71 3.68 1.36 -0.14
CA ILE A 71 4.19 0.25 0.67
C ILE A 71 5.58 0.59 1.25
N MET A 72 6.50 1.07 0.42
CA MET A 72 7.85 1.45 0.84
C MET A 72 7.84 2.57 1.89
N ASP A 73 6.99 3.58 1.72
CA ASP A 73 6.84 4.67 2.69
C ASP A 73 6.26 4.18 4.02
N THR A 74 5.28 3.27 3.97
CA THR A 74 4.75 2.61 5.17
C THR A 74 5.82 1.83 5.91
N ARG A 75 6.68 1.11 5.18
CA ARG A 75 7.80 0.36 5.76
C ARG A 75 8.87 1.25 6.38
N ARG A 76 9.18 2.38 5.74
CA ARG A 76 10.04 3.41 6.34
C ARG A 76 9.46 3.95 7.65
N MET A 77 8.17 4.26 7.68
CA MET A 77 7.52 4.71 8.92
C MET A 77 7.57 3.66 10.02
N TYR A 78 7.27 2.39 9.68
CA TYR A 78 7.34 1.28 10.62
C TYR A 78 8.74 1.09 11.20
N ALA A 79 9.77 1.17 10.35
CA ALA A 79 11.18 1.08 10.78
C ALA A 79 11.55 2.19 11.77
N VAL A 80 11.10 3.43 11.51
CA VAL A 80 11.31 4.56 12.41
C VAL A 80 10.64 4.35 13.76
N VAL A 81 9.40 3.86 13.79
CA VAL A 81 8.63 3.68 15.03
C VAL A 81 9.13 2.51 15.87
N THR A 82 9.55 1.42 15.22
CA THR A 82 9.93 0.17 15.91
C THR A 82 11.42 0.02 16.17
N GLY A 83 12.26 0.77 15.45
CA GLY A 83 13.72 0.60 15.46
C GLY A 83 14.20 -0.61 14.66
N ASN A 84 13.29 -1.39 14.04
CA ASN A 84 13.65 -2.47 13.15
C ASN A 84 14.10 -1.90 11.79
N PRO A 85 15.23 -2.34 11.22
CA PRO A 85 15.70 -1.82 9.94
C PRO A 85 14.76 -2.21 8.79
N PHE A 86 14.74 -1.36 7.76
CA PHE A 86 14.13 -1.64 6.45
C PHE A 86 15.21 -1.94 5.41
#